data_AF-H2Z2G5-F1
#
_entry.id   AF-H2Z2G5-F1
#
_cell.length_a   1.000
_cell.length_b   1.000
_cell.length_c   1.000
_cell.angle_alpha   90.00
_cell.angle_beta   90.00
_cell.angle_gamma   90.00
#
_symmetry.space_group_name_H-M   'P 1'
#
loop_
_entity.id
_entity.type
_entity.pdbx_description
1 polymer ?
#
loop_
_entity_poly.entity_id
_entity_poly.type
_entity_poly.pdbx_seq_one_letter_code
_entity_poly.pdbx_strand_id
1 'polypeptide(L)'
;MPEQYVRNKATFSPNDELVLSDGMLWDPRASSTQPIHKFDKFNSTMSGIFHPRGTEVIINTEVWDLRNYHLLHTVPYIDQCTLHFNRDSTVMYAAKSVSHLEMEEIDEVDADSPGTTTFLAIDAHNYRPISVTDNWPAQDSSLTLSDISSPGEGDVDSDDSSVLYEMFG
;
A
#
# COMPACT_ATOMS: atom_id res chain seq x y z
N MET A 1 17.13 2.67 25.89
CA MET A 1 16.62 3.58 24.85
C MET A 1 15.20 3.14 24.53
N PRO A 2 14.19 4.01 24.45
CA PRO A 2 12.86 3.54 24.08
C PRO A 2 12.93 3.02 22.64
N GLU A 3 12.37 1.84 22.42
CA GLU A 3 12.37 1.18 21.12
C GLU A 3 11.51 1.97 20.14
N GLN A 4 12.12 2.89 19.41
CA GLN A 4 11.47 3.64 18.33
C GLN A 4 11.14 2.72 17.15
N TYR A 5 10.19 3.13 16.32
CA TYR A 5 9.95 2.44 15.06
C TYR A 5 10.99 2.86 14.03
N VAL A 6 11.56 1.90 13.30
CA VAL A 6 12.57 2.17 12.25
C VAL A 6 12.05 3.16 11.20
N ARG A 7 10.75 3.08 10.88
CA ARG A 7 10.08 3.95 9.92
C ARG A 7 8.94 4.72 10.57
N ASN A 8 9.21 5.36 11.71
CA ASN A 8 8.22 6.24 12.33
C ASN A 8 7.82 7.37 11.38
N LYS A 9 6.52 7.46 11.11
CA LYS A 9 5.89 8.57 10.41
C LYS A 9 4.76 9.08 11.30
N ALA A 10 4.94 10.29 11.82
CA ALA A 10 3.89 10.96 12.56
C ALA A 10 2.72 11.31 11.62
N THR A 11 1.50 11.11 12.09
CA THR A 11 0.29 11.35 11.31
C THR A 11 -0.82 11.96 12.17
N PHE A 12 -1.67 12.78 11.56
CA PHE A 12 -2.82 13.40 12.20
C PHE A 12 -4.06 12.50 12.05
N SER A 13 -4.95 12.56 13.03
CA SER A 13 -6.29 11.99 12.89
C SER A 13 -7.09 12.71 11.79
N PRO A 14 -8.13 12.10 11.21
CA PRO A 14 -8.91 12.70 10.12
C PRO A 14 -9.58 14.04 10.48
N ASN A 15 -9.69 14.37 11.76
CA ASN A 15 -10.26 15.61 12.28
C ASN A 15 -9.19 16.58 12.84
N ASP A 16 -7.90 16.30 12.63
CA ASP A 16 -6.75 17.10 13.08
C ASP A 16 -6.66 17.31 14.61
N GLU A 17 -7.31 16.45 15.40
CA GLU A 17 -7.34 16.58 16.86
C GLU A 17 -6.32 15.72 17.60
N LEU A 18 -5.85 14.64 16.98
CA LEU A 18 -4.93 13.68 17.58
C LEU A 18 -3.72 13.46 16.66
N VAL A 19 -2.59 13.10 17.26
CA VAL A 19 -1.37 12.72 16.54
C VAL A 19 -0.96 11.31 16.96
N LEU A 20 -0.63 10.48 15.98
CA LEU A 20 0.00 9.18 16.22
C LEU A 20 1.46 9.29 15.80
N SER A 21 2.37 8.96 16.72
CA SER A 21 3.82 8.90 16.46
C SER A 21 4.46 7.86 17.36
N ASP A 22 5.34 7.04 16.82
CA ASP A 22 6.04 5.97 17.54
C ASP A 22 5.10 4.99 18.30
N GLY A 23 3.91 4.72 17.75
CA GLY A 23 2.89 3.90 18.43
C GLY A 23 2.30 4.54 19.69
N MET A 24 2.51 5.85 19.87
CA MET A 24 1.96 6.65 20.95
C MET A 24 0.95 7.63 20.38
N LEU A 25 -0.20 7.75 21.06
CA LEU A 25 -1.28 8.66 20.72
C LEU A 25 -1.16 9.94 21.56
N TRP A 26 -1.27 11.09 20.92
CA TRP A 26 -1.05 12.41 21.52
C TRP A 26 -2.23 13.33 21.25
N ASP A 27 -2.57 14.19 22.21
CA ASP A 27 -3.44 15.35 21.99
C ASP A 27 -2.55 16.59 22.01
N PRO A 28 -2.30 17.24 20.86
CA PRO A 28 -1.43 18.43 20.79
C PRO A 28 -2.01 19.64 21.52
N ARG A 29 -3.30 19.64 21.87
CA ARG A 29 -3.98 20.72 22.59
C ARG A 29 -3.91 20.52 24.11
N ALA A 30 -3.64 19.29 24.55
CA ALA A 30 -3.46 19.02 25.97
C ALA A 30 -2.21 19.75 26.48
N SER A 31 -2.31 20.39 27.64
CA SER A 31 -1.16 21.05 28.28
C SER A 31 -0.12 20.06 28.82
N SER A 32 -0.38 18.75 28.71
CA SER A 32 0.50 17.69 29.16
C SER A 32 1.48 17.29 28.06
N THR A 33 2.73 17.03 28.43
CA THR A 33 3.75 16.44 27.55
C THR A 33 3.70 14.91 27.53
N GLN A 34 2.67 14.31 28.13
CA GLN A 34 2.47 12.86 28.15
C GLN A 34 1.53 12.41 27.04
N PRO A 35 1.77 11.23 26.43
CA PRO A 35 0.81 10.65 25.49
C PRO A 35 -0.52 10.34 26.18
N ILE A 36 -1.60 10.37 25.41
CA ILE A 36 -2.91 9.87 25.84
C ILE A 36 -2.85 8.36 26.06
N HIS A 37 -2.19 7.65 25.13
CA HIS A 37 -2.10 6.21 25.15
C HIS A 37 -0.82 5.73 24.46
N LYS A 38 -0.32 4.57 24.88
CA LYS A 38 0.75 3.84 24.21
C LYS A 38 0.22 2.48 23.82
N PHE A 39 0.12 2.23 22.52
CA PHE A 39 -0.31 0.93 22.02
C PHE A 39 0.78 -0.12 22.24
N ASP A 40 0.37 -1.37 22.41
CA ASP A 40 1.30 -2.49 22.50
C ASP A 40 2.08 -2.65 21.19
N LYS A 41 3.39 -2.86 21.31
CA LYS A 41 4.32 -2.92 20.18
C LYS A 41 4.50 -4.37 19.73
N PHE A 42 3.84 -4.75 18.64
CA PHE A 42 3.99 -6.08 18.01
C PHE A 42 4.93 -6.09 16.80
N ASN A 43 5.39 -4.92 16.35
CA ASN A 43 6.33 -4.77 15.24
C ASN A 43 7.37 -3.68 15.52
N SER A 44 8.51 -3.68 14.82
CA SER A 44 9.59 -2.70 15.01
C SER A 44 9.69 -1.65 13.90
N THR A 45 8.91 -1.78 12.83
CA THR A 45 9.09 -1.01 11.59
C THR A 45 8.03 0.07 11.38
N MET A 46 6.75 -0.25 11.52
CA MET A 46 5.61 0.57 11.10
C MET A 46 4.92 1.23 12.29
N SER A 47 4.93 2.57 12.35
CA SER A 47 4.32 3.34 13.45
C SER A 47 2.79 3.44 13.40
N GLY A 48 2.17 3.03 12.29
CA GLY A 48 0.73 2.99 12.08
C GLY A 48 0.12 4.24 11.46
N ILE A 49 -1.18 4.16 11.16
CA ILE A 49 -2.01 5.22 10.58
C ILE A 49 -3.40 5.28 11.23
N PHE A 50 -4.09 6.40 11.11
CA PHE A 50 -5.51 6.47 11.46
C PHE A 50 -6.38 5.87 10.35
N HIS A 51 -7.41 5.12 10.73
CA HIS A 51 -8.48 4.80 9.79
C HIS A 51 -9.25 6.10 9.44
N PRO A 52 -9.57 6.37 8.17
CA PRO A 52 -10.23 7.63 7.77
C PRO A 52 -11.58 7.90 8.45
N ARG A 53 -12.26 6.84 8.92
CA ARG A 53 -13.49 6.97 9.74
C ARG A 53 -13.26 7.62 11.10
N GLY A 54 -12.00 7.73 11.56
CA GLY A 54 -11.63 8.39 12.81
C GLY A 54 -11.94 7.60 14.08
N THR A 55 -12.37 6.34 13.95
CA THR A 55 -12.71 5.47 15.09
C THR A 55 -11.62 4.46 15.43
N GLU A 56 -10.68 4.23 14.52
CA GLU A 56 -9.68 3.17 14.63
C GLU A 56 -8.28 3.68 14.28
N VAL A 57 -7.27 3.02 14.83
CA VAL A 57 -5.86 3.15 14.45
C VAL A 57 -5.37 1.79 13.98
N ILE A 58 -4.60 1.78 12.88
CA ILE A 58 -4.00 0.56 12.32
C ILE A 58 -2.49 0.66 12.51
N ILE A 59 -1.91 -0.23 13.30
CA ILE A 59 -0.47 -0.34 13.52
C ILE A 59 -0.02 -1.68 12.98
N ASN A 60 0.65 -1.69 11.82
CA ASN A 60 1.04 -2.91 11.12
C ASN A 60 -0.16 -3.86 10.90
N THR A 61 -0.21 -4.96 11.63
CA THR A 61 -1.27 -5.98 11.55
C THR A 61 -2.41 -5.74 12.54
N GLU A 62 -2.24 -4.83 13.50
CA GLU A 62 -3.18 -4.62 14.59
C GLU A 62 -4.10 -3.43 14.33
N VAL A 63 -5.41 -3.66 14.45
CA VAL A 63 -6.45 -2.63 14.40
C VAL A 63 -6.96 -2.36 15.81
N TRP A 64 -6.86 -1.12 16.26
CA TRP A 64 -7.19 -0.68 17.62
C TRP A 64 -8.37 0.28 17.62
N ASP A 65 -9.27 0.14 18.60
CA ASP A 65 -10.35 1.09 18.85
C ASP A 65 -9.82 2.37 19.54
N LEU A 66 -10.14 3.56 19.02
CA LEU A 66 -9.66 4.82 19.60
C LEU A 66 -10.40 5.25 20.88
N ARG A 67 -11.55 4.65 21.16
CA ARG A 67 -12.41 5.05 22.27
C ARG A 67 -12.04 4.33 23.57
N ASN A 68 -11.60 3.08 23.46
CA ASN A 68 -11.23 2.24 24.61
C ASN A 68 -9.84 1.58 24.48
N TYR A 69 -9.14 1.77 23.36
CA TYR A 69 -7.79 1.24 23.10
C TYR A 69 -7.70 -0.29 23.09
N HIS A 70 -8.82 -0.99 22.90
CA HIS A 70 -8.80 -2.43 22.74
C HIS A 70 -8.44 -2.83 21.31
N LEU A 71 -7.75 -3.96 21.19
CA LEU A 71 -7.47 -4.61 19.91
C LEU A 71 -8.79 -5.16 19.34
N LEU A 72 -9.18 -4.68 18.16
CA LEU A 72 -10.38 -5.11 17.44
C LEU A 72 -10.07 -6.28 16.51
N HIS A 73 -9.00 -6.14 15.71
CA HIS A 73 -8.62 -7.12 14.70
C HIS A 73 -7.10 -7.30 14.62
N THR A 74 -6.70 -8.52 14.29
CA THR A 74 -5.35 -8.81 13.78
C THR A 74 -5.51 -9.27 12.34
N VAL A 75 -4.83 -8.58 11.43
CA VAL A 75 -4.97 -8.72 9.97
C VAL A 75 -3.62 -9.14 9.39
N PRO A 76 -3.30 -10.45 9.30
CA PRO A 76 -1.92 -10.89 9.03
C PRO A 76 -1.37 -10.49 7.65
N TYR A 77 -2.24 -10.36 6.64
CA TYR A 77 -1.83 -10.08 5.26
C TYR A 77 -1.48 -8.61 4.97
N ILE A 78 -1.61 -7.71 5.96
CA ILE A 78 -1.13 -6.33 5.85
C ILE A 78 0.21 -6.10 6.56
N ASP A 79 0.85 -7.18 7.02
CA ASP A 79 2.17 -7.10 7.63
C ASP A 79 3.18 -6.41 6.72
N GLN A 80 3.84 -5.39 7.26
CA GLN A 80 4.80 -4.52 6.59
C GLN A 80 4.28 -3.87 5.30
N CYS A 81 2.97 -3.67 5.19
CA CYS A 81 2.37 -3.00 4.04
C CYS A 81 2.23 -1.50 4.25
N THR A 82 2.46 -0.72 3.19
CA THR A 82 2.00 0.67 3.15
C THR A 82 0.51 0.67 2.84
N LEU A 83 -0.27 1.35 3.68
CA LEU A 83 -1.73 1.35 3.60
C LEU A 83 -2.23 2.68 3.02
N HIS A 84 -3.15 2.58 2.06
CA HIS A 84 -3.84 3.71 1.45
C HIS A 84 -5.34 3.46 1.40
N PHE A 85 -6.15 4.48 1.64
CA PHE A 85 -7.61 4.38 1.52
C PHE A 85 -8.09 5.09 0.27
N ASN A 86 -9.18 4.58 -0.32
CA ASN A 86 -9.92 5.35 -1.31
C ASN A 86 -10.60 6.58 -0.67
N ARG A 87 -11.06 7.52 -1.51
CA ARG A 87 -11.72 8.76 -1.06
C ARG A 87 -12.88 8.49 -0.09
N ASP A 88 -13.69 7.47 -0.37
CA ASP A 88 -14.89 7.18 0.42
C ASP A 88 -14.63 6.30 1.64
N SER A 89 -13.36 5.91 1.88
CA SER A 89 -12.95 5.10 3.03
C SER A 89 -13.63 3.72 3.11
N THR A 90 -14.01 3.18 1.95
CA THR A 90 -14.65 1.86 1.82
C THR A 90 -13.66 0.77 1.43
N VAL A 91 -12.58 1.15 0.75
CA VAL A 91 -11.53 0.24 0.27
C VAL A 91 -10.19 0.71 0.81
N MET A 92 -9.45 -0.24 1.37
CA MET A 92 -8.06 -0.09 1.77
C MET A 92 -7.17 -0.87 0.80
N TYR A 93 -6.16 -0.21 0.27
CA TYR A 93 -5.09 -0.80 -0.54
C TYR A 93 -3.87 -1.02 0.34
N ALA A 94 -3.43 -2.27 0.44
CA ALA A 94 -2.19 -2.63 1.12
C ALA A 94 -1.12 -2.95 0.07
N ALA A 95 -0.05 -2.17 0.02
CA ALA A 95 1.05 -2.37 -0.92
C ALA A 95 2.30 -2.88 -0.18
N LYS A 96 2.84 -4.01 -0.64
CA LYS A 96 4.07 -4.60 -0.14
C LYS A 96 5.18 -4.35 -1.16
N SER A 97 6.17 -3.55 -0.79
CA SER A 97 7.32 -3.26 -1.65
C SER A 97 8.42 -4.28 -1.39
N VAL A 98 8.89 -5.01 -2.40
CA VAL A 98 9.91 -6.07 -2.24
C VAL A 98 11.25 -5.51 -1.74
N SER A 99 11.59 -4.26 -2.06
CA SER A 99 12.72 -3.55 -1.44
C SER A 99 12.61 -3.40 0.09
N HIS A 100 11.41 -3.59 0.68
CA HIS A 100 11.21 -3.54 2.12
C HIS A 100 11.54 -4.85 2.84
N LEU A 101 11.67 -5.97 2.11
CA LEU A 101 11.97 -7.30 2.67
C LEU A 101 13.47 -7.62 2.67
N GLU A 102 14.23 -7.07 1.73
CA GLU A 102 15.65 -7.43 1.49
C GLU A 102 16.65 -6.56 2.26
N MET A 103 16.17 -5.64 3.12
CA MET A 103 17.07 -4.75 3.86
C MET A 103 17.81 -5.44 5.02
N GLU A 104 17.59 -6.74 5.23
CA GLU A 104 18.35 -7.57 6.16
C GLU A 104 19.51 -8.34 5.50
N GLU A 105 19.68 -8.35 4.16
CA GLU A 105 20.67 -9.26 3.55
C GLU A 105 21.49 -8.79 2.33
N ILE A 106 21.51 -7.52 1.92
CA ILE A 106 22.20 -7.18 0.67
C ILE A 106 23.16 -5.98 0.76
N ASP A 107 24.44 -6.31 0.98
CA ASP A 107 25.54 -5.69 0.22
C ASP A 107 25.31 -6.04 -1.27
N GLU A 108 25.24 -5.03 -2.14
CA GLU A 108 25.20 -5.15 -3.62
C GLU A 108 23.91 -5.65 -4.30
N VAL A 109 22.80 -4.92 -4.19
CA VAL A 109 21.79 -4.89 -5.27
C VAL A 109 21.76 -3.52 -5.91
N ASP A 110 21.93 -3.51 -7.23
CA ASP A 110 21.80 -2.34 -8.07
C ASP A 110 20.53 -1.57 -7.71
N ALA A 111 20.70 -0.29 -7.38
CA ALA A 111 19.63 0.65 -7.02
C ALA A 111 18.59 0.88 -8.15
N ASP A 112 18.70 0.16 -9.27
CA ASP A 112 17.91 0.27 -10.49
C ASP A 112 17.07 -0.99 -10.80
N SER A 113 17.06 -1.99 -9.91
CA SER A 113 16.12 -3.12 -10.04
C SER A 113 14.71 -2.68 -9.63
N PRO A 114 13.72 -2.65 -10.55
CA PRO A 114 12.34 -2.30 -10.20
C PRO A 114 11.75 -3.41 -9.32
N GLY A 115 11.80 -3.21 -8.00
CA GLY A 115 11.19 -4.13 -7.05
C GLY A 115 9.72 -4.39 -7.41
N THR A 116 9.34 -5.67 -7.49
CA THR A 116 7.95 -6.04 -7.76
C THR A 116 7.10 -5.58 -6.58
N THR A 117 6.16 -4.66 -6.80
CA THR A 117 5.20 -4.24 -5.77
C THR A 117 3.92 -5.05 -5.93
N THR A 118 3.54 -5.79 -4.89
CA THR A 118 2.22 -6.45 -4.85
C THR A 118 1.26 -5.58 -4.06
N PHE A 119 0.00 -5.50 -4.51
CA PHE A 119 -1.04 -4.80 -3.77
C PHE A 119 -2.27 -5.69 -3.54
N LEU A 120 -2.92 -5.47 -2.41
CA LEU A 120 -4.14 -6.16 -2.01
C LEU A 120 -5.25 -5.13 -1.76
N ALA A 121 -6.40 -5.33 -2.39
CA ALA A 121 -7.61 -4.58 -2.09
C ALA A 121 -8.36 -5.23 -0.93
N ILE A 122 -8.74 -4.44 0.06
CA ILE A 122 -9.32 -4.88 1.32
C ILE A 122 -10.56 -4.03 1.60
N ASP A 123 -11.63 -4.67 2.07
CA ASP A 123 -12.80 -3.94 2.57
C ASP A 123 -12.43 -3.26 3.89
N ALA A 124 -12.52 -1.94 3.92
CA ALA A 124 -12.09 -1.12 5.05
C ALA A 124 -12.95 -1.33 6.32
N HIS A 125 -14.14 -1.92 6.23
CA HIS A 125 -15.05 -2.10 7.36
C HIS A 125 -14.81 -3.41 8.13
N ASN A 126 -14.46 -4.46 7.40
CA ASN A 126 -14.29 -5.80 7.98
C ASN A 126 -12.86 -6.33 7.81
N TYR A 127 -11.99 -5.53 7.21
CA TYR A 127 -10.60 -5.80 6.91
C TYR A 127 -10.37 -7.04 6.05
N ARG A 128 -11.37 -7.59 5.37
CA ARG A 128 -11.22 -8.81 4.54
C ARG A 128 -10.74 -8.47 3.13
N PRO A 129 -9.93 -9.35 2.49
CA PRO A 129 -9.57 -9.17 1.09
C PRO A 129 -10.81 -9.12 0.20
N ILE A 130 -10.84 -8.16 -0.71
CA ILE A 130 -11.83 -8.10 -1.77
C ILE A 130 -11.37 -9.09 -2.84
N SER A 131 -12.07 -10.21 -2.96
CA SER A 131 -11.80 -11.17 -4.03
C SER A 131 -12.18 -10.54 -5.37
N VAL A 132 -11.22 -10.49 -6.30
CA VAL A 132 -11.53 -10.36 -7.73
C VAL A 132 -11.91 -11.78 -8.17
N THR A 133 -13.19 -12.10 -8.24
CA THR A 133 -13.61 -13.24 -9.05
C THR A 133 -13.38 -12.83 -10.50
N ASP A 134 -12.37 -13.43 -11.14
CA ASP A 134 -12.18 -13.36 -12.59
C ASP A 134 -13.39 -13.98 -13.27
N ASN A 135 -14.41 -13.17 -13.48
CA ASN A 135 -15.48 -13.46 -14.42
C ASN A 135 -15.07 -12.83 -15.75
N TRP A 136 -13.84 -13.07 -16.20
CA TRP A 136 -13.53 -12.89 -17.62
C TRP A 136 -14.47 -13.85 -18.35
N PRO A 137 -15.35 -13.39 -19.26
CA PRO A 137 -16.09 -14.33 -20.08
C PRO A 137 -15.04 -15.19 -20.77
N ALA A 138 -15.04 -16.49 -20.51
CA ALA A 138 -14.26 -17.46 -21.25
C ALA A 138 -14.68 -17.35 -22.73
N GLN A 139 -14.05 -16.43 -23.43
CA GLN A 139 -14.04 -16.31 -24.88
C GLN A 139 -12.65 -16.78 -25.27
N ASP A 140 -12.66 -18.06 -25.63
CA ASP A 140 -11.71 -18.76 -26.48
C ASP A 140 -10.30 -19.05 -25.92
N SER A 141 -10.15 -20.32 -25.56
CA SER A 141 -8.88 -20.96 -25.27
C SER A 141 -8.17 -21.34 -26.57
N SER A 142 -7.43 -20.41 -27.19
CA SER A 142 -6.20 -20.73 -27.95
C SER A 142 -5.53 -19.46 -28.50
N LEU A 143 -4.63 -18.85 -27.73
CA LEU A 143 -3.53 -18.09 -28.32
C LEU A 143 -2.29 -18.36 -27.46
N THR A 144 -1.40 -19.21 -27.95
CA THR A 144 -0.06 -19.38 -27.38
C THR A 144 0.87 -18.32 -27.98
N LEU A 145 1.85 -17.85 -27.19
CA LEU A 145 2.92 -16.90 -27.58
C LEU A 145 3.88 -17.45 -28.67
N SER A 146 3.44 -18.41 -29.48
CA SER A 146 4.11 -18.95 -30.66
C SER A 146 3.69 -18.25 -31.96
N ASP A 147 2.62 -17.46 -31.95
CA ASP A 147 1.95 -17.06 -33.20
C ASP A 147 2.40 -15.68 -33.72
N ILE A 148 3.46 -15.11 -33.13
CA ILE A 148 4.11 -13.90 -33.64
C ILE A 148 5.51 -14.27 -34.12
N SER A 149 5.59 -14.96 -35.26
CA SER A 149 6.77 -14.91 -36.11
C SER A 149 6.39 -14.96 -37.58
N SER A 150 6.72 -13.86 -38.24
CA SER A 150 6.94 -13.68 -39.68
C SER A 150 5.70 -13.58 -40.59
N PRO A 151 5.31 -12.35 -41.01
CA PRO A 151 4.69 -12.16 -42.32
C PRO A 151 5.79 -12.21 -43.39
N GLY A 152 5.47 -12.93 -44.47
CA GLY A 152 6.39 -13.26 -45.56
C GLY A 152 6.81 -12.09 -46.42
N GLU A 153 7.85 -12.38 -47.21
CA GLU A 153 8.33 -11.57 -48.32
C GLU A 153 7.16 -11.20 -49.25
N GLY A 154 7.01 -9.90 -49.48
CA GLY A 154 6.09 -9.32 -50.43
C GLY A 154 6.60 -7.93 -50.79
N ASP A 155 7.36 -7.87 -51.88
CA ASP A 155 7.83 -6.66 -52.52
C ASP A 155 6.70 -5.65 -52.76
N VAL A 156 6.84 -4.43 -52.24
CA VAL A 156 6.24 -3.23 -52.86
C VAL A 156 7.21 -2.05 -52.72
N ASP A 157 7.47 -1.49 -53.89
CA ASP A 157 8.33 -0.36 -54.23
C ASP A 157 8.00 0.97 -53.54
N SER A 158 9.08 1.71 -53.28
CA SER A 158 9.35 3.16 -53.38
C SER A 158 8.27 4.25 -53.17
N ASP A 159 8.71 5.30 -52.45
CA ASP A 159 8.22 6.69 -52.32
C ASP A 159 6.85 6.96 -51.66
N ASP A 160 6.85 7.49 -50.44
CA ASP A 160 6.72 8.94 -50.25
C ASP A 160 7.05 9.34 -48.80
N SER A 161 7.77 10.43 -48.69
CA SER A 161 8.20 11.06 -47.45
C SER A 161 7.12 11.99 -46.88
N SER A 162 7.15 12.18 -45.56
CA SER A 162 6.52 13.28 -44.82
C SER A 162 5.01 13.25 -44.58
N VAL A 163 4.59 12.67 -43.44
CA VAL A 163 3.64 13.33 -42.52
C VAL A 163 3.63 12.62 -41.17
N LEU A 164 4.47 13.07 -40.23
CA LEU A 164 4.21 12.95 -38.80
C LEU A 164 4.91 14.11 -38.08
N TYR A 165 4.28 15.28 -38.14
CA TYR A 165 4.41 16.30 -37.10
C TYR A 165 2.99 16.68 -36.67
N GLU A 166 2.83 16.80 -35.35
CA GLU A 166 1.65 17.28 -34.61
C GLU A 166 0.58 16.24 -34.20
N MET A 167 0.79 15.66 -33.01
CA MET A 167 -0.29 15.44 -32.05
C MET A 167 0.25 15.48 -30.60
N PHE A 168 0.95 16.57 -30.28
CA PHE A 168 0.90 17.16 -28.94
C PHE A 168 0.42 18.60 -29.13
N GLY A 169 -0.89 18.74 -29.05
CA GLY A 169 -1.67 19.98 -29.02
C GLY A 169 -3.03 19.64 -28.46
#